data_AF-A0A4S8PJH9-F1
#
_entry.id   AF-A0A4S8PJH9-F1
#
_cell.length_a   1.000
_cell.length_b   1.000
_cell.length_c   1.000
_cell.angle_alpha   90.00
_cell.angle_beta   90.00
_cell.angle_gamma   90.00
#
_symmetry.space_group_name_H-M   'P 1'
#
loop_
_entity.id
_entity.type
_entity.pdbx_description
1 polymer ?
#
loop_
_entity_poly.entity_id
_entity_poly.type
_entity_poly.pdbx_seq_one_letter_code
_entity_poly.pdbx_strand_id
1 'polypeptide(L)'
;MSDRAVDPEALAEFREIALDRLDYLETLIGQLRHGNELGVEPGFGLLDSGQVAREAYREFHRQTWSNLQDLRADLAGIIATLDGVAERAVETDDESALHMSRSED
;
A
#
# COMPACT_ATOMS: atom_id res chain seq x y z
N MET A 1 3.34 20.94 28.10
CA MET A 1 3.15 19.79 27.20
C MET A 1 3.74 20.17 25.87
N SER A 2 4.64 19.36 25.31
CA SER A 2 5.24 19.67 24.01
C SER A 2 4.12 19.71 22.99
N ASP A 3 3.94 20.84 22.34
CA ASP A 3 3.02 20.99 21.23
C ASP A 3 3.52 20.07 20.12
N ARG A 4 2.91 18.89 20.00
CA ARG A 4 3.21 17.95 18.91
C ARG A 4 2.44 18.46 17.70
N ALA A 5 2.93 19.56 17.13
CA ALA A 5 2.50 19.97 15.81
C ALA A 5 2.77 18.81 14.85
N VAL A 6 1.73 18.40 14.13
CA VAL A 6 1.86 17.46 13.03
C VAL A 6 2.66 18.17 11.94
N ASP A 7 3.72 17.53 11.44
CA ASP A 7 4.51 18.07 10.32
C ASP A 7 3.82 17.69 9.00
N PRO A 8 3.15 18.64 8.32
CA PRO A 8 2.41 18.34 7.09
C PRO A 8 3.35 17.98 5.93
N GLU A 9 4.58 18.50 5.91
CA GLU A 9 5.56 18.22 4.87
C GLU A 9 6.05 16.77 4.99
N ALA A 10 6.38 16.35 6.22
CA ALA A 10 6.77 14.96 6.49
C ALA A 10 5.64 13.96 6.17
N LEU A 11 4.38 14.31 6.44
CA LEU A 11 3.24 13.47 6.07
C LEU A 11 3.07 13.36 4.55
N ALA A 12 3.23 14.47 3.82
CA ALA A 12 3.15 14.48 2.37
C ALA A 12 4.29 13.66 1.73
N GLU A 13 5.52 13.80 2.21
CA GLU A 13 6.66 13.01 1.73
C GLU A 13 6.43 11.51 1.96
N PHE A 14 6.00 11.13 3.17
CA PHE A 14 5.77 9.72 3.47
C PHE A 14 4.60 9.14 2.65
N ARG A 15 3.58 9.95 2.36
CA ARG A 15 2.48 9.58 1.47
C ARG A 15 2.96 9.34 0.04
N GLU A 16 3.81 10.22 -0.51
CA GLU A 16 4.39 10.01 -1.84
C GLU A 16 5.23 8.74 -1.90
N ILE A 17 6.05 8.47 -0.89
CA ILE A 17 6.81 7.23 -0.80
C ILE A 17 5.87 6.02 -0.81
N ALA A 18 4.77 6.05 -0.04
CA ALA A 18 3.81 4.95 0.00
C ALA A 18 3.12 4.74 -1.37
N LEU A 19 2.79 5.83 -2.07
CA LEU A 19 2.23 5.78 -3.42
C LEU A 19 3.20 5.19 -4.44
N ASP A 20 4.46 5.65 -4.46
CA ASP A 20 5.49 5.11 -5.35
C ASP A 20 5.69 3.60 -5.14
N ARG A 21 5.63 3.15 -3.88
CA ARG A 21 5.71 1.71 -3.55
C ARG A 21 4.48 0.95 -3.99
N LEU A 22 3.29 1.53 -3.85
CA LEU A 22 2.04 0.94 -4.32
C LEU A 22 2.02 0.82 -5.85
N ASP A 23 2.46 1.84 -6.56
CA ASP A 23 2.53 1.84 -8.02
C ASP A 23 3.52 0.78 -8.52
N TYR A 24 4.72 0.71 -7.92
CA TYR A 24 5.66 -0.35 -8.24
C TYR A 24 5.08 -1.74 -7.94
N LEU A 25 4.39 -1.91 -6.82
CA LEU A 25 3.75 -3.16 -6.45
C LEU A 25 2.67 -3.59 -7.46
N GLU A 26 1.88 -2.65 -7.98
CA GLU A 26 0.90 -2.92 -9.02
C GLU A 26 1.54 -3.42 -10.32
N THR A 27 2.77 -2.98 -10.66
CA THR A 27 3.51 -3.55 -11.80
C THR A 27 3.83 -5.03 -11.61
N LEU A 28 4.25 -5.43 -10.41
CA LEU A 28 4.57 -6.83 -10.07
C LEU A 28 3.32 -7.70 -10.03
N ILE A 29 2.23 -7.20 -9.42
CA ILE A 29 0.92 -7.86 -9.43
C ILE A 29 0.44 -8.05 -10.88
N GLY A 30 0.65 -7.04 -11.71
CA GLY A 30 0.38 -7.09 -13.15
C GLY A 30 1.05 -8.30 -13.80
N GLN A 31 2.35 -8.49 -13.60
CA GLN A 31 3.09 -9.62 -14.19
C GLN A 31 2.55 -11.00 -13.80
N LEU A 32 2.05 -11.15 -12.57
CA LEU A 32 1.55 -12.41 -12.02
C LEU A 32 0.10 -12.74 -12.40
N ARG A 33 -0.65 -11.79 -12.97
CA ARG A 33 -2.03 -12.04 -13.41
C ARG A 33 -2.07 -13.04 -14.55
N HIS A 34 -3.13 -13.84 -14.56
CA HIS A 34 -3.39 -14.80 -15.63
C HIS A 34 -3.33 -14.13 -17.02
N GLY A 35 -2.57 -14.75 -17.93
CA GLY A 35 -2.34 -14.23 -19.28
C GLY A 35 -1.09 -13.35 -19.43
N ASN A 36 -0.48 -12.92 -18.33
CA ASN A 36 0.80 -12.19 -18.34
C ASN A 36 1.98 -13.13 -18.10
N GLU A 37 3.19 -12.60 -18.28
CA GLU A 37 4.46 -13.35 -18.30
C GLU A 37 4.64 -14.36 -17.16
N LEU A 38 4.24 -13.98 -15.93
CA LEU A 38 4.39 -14.83 -14.75
C LEU A 38 3.07 -15.44 -14.26
N GLY A 39 1.96 -15.21 -14.97
CA GLY A 39 0.63 -15.75 -14.63
C GLY A 39 0.25 -17.02 -15.39
N VAL A 40 1.16 -17.58 -16.18
CA VAL A 40 0.97 -18.83 -16.92
C VAL A 40 1.88 -19.90 -16.35
N GLU A 41 1.31 -21.09 -16.11
CA GLU A 41 2.06 -22.24 -15.62
C GLU A 41 3.13 -22.67 -16.65
N PRO A 42 4.41 -22.83 -16.23
CA PRO A 42 5.45 -23.37 -17.10
C PRO A 42 5.19 -24.81 -17.56
N GLY A 43 5.76 -25.17 -18.71
CA GLY A 43 5.71 -26.53 -19.24
C GLY A 43 6.64 -27.50 -18.49
N PHE A 44 6.23 -28.03 -17.33
CA PHE A 44 7.06 -28.89 -16.48
C PHE A 44 7.29 -30.34 -17.00
N GLY A 45 6.67 -30.74 -18.11
CA GLY A 45 6.73 -32.12 -18.60
C GLY A 45 5.83 -33.10 -17.82
N LEU A 46 5.95 -34.40 -18.15
CA LEU A 46 5.06 -35.47 -17.65
C LEU A 46 5.73 -36.47 -16.69
N LEU A 47 7.04 -36.37 -16.49
CA LEU A 47 7.76 -37.21 -15.52
C LEU A 47 7.36 -36.81 -14.10
N ASP A 48 7.58 -37.69 -13.11
CA ASP A 48 7.25 -37.42 -11.70
C ASP A 48 7.91 -36.12 -11.18
N SER A 49 9.15 -35.86 -11.60
CA SER A 49 9.85 -34.59 -11.30
C SER A 49 9.11 -33.36 -11.84
N GLY A 50 8.41 -33.50 -12.96
CA GLY A 50 7.57 -32.45 -13.54
C GLY A 50 6.28 -32.21 -12.74
N GLN A 51 5.70 -33.26 -12.14
CA GLN A 51 4.56 -33.10 -11.24
C GLN A 51 4.96 -32.36 -9.95
N VAL A 52 6.09 -32.75 -9.34
CA VAL A 52 6.63 -32.06 -8.15
C VAL A 52 6.93 -30.59 -8.45
N ALA A 53 7.58 -30.29 -9.57
CA ALA A 53 7.89 -28.91 -9.97
C ALA A 53 6.62 -28.07 -10.20
N ARG A 54 5.57 -28.67 -10.79
CA ARG A 54 4.27 -28.03 -10.98
C ARG A 54 3.60 -27.67 -9.66
N GLU A 55 3.58 -28.60 -8.71
CA GLU A 55 3.01 -28.34 -7.37
C GLU A 55 3.78 -27.24 -6.64
N ALA A 56 5.12 -27.31 -6.65
CA ALA A 56 5.96 -26.29 -6.05
C ALA A 56 5.74 -24.90 -6.67
N TYR A 57 5.61 -24.83 -8.01
CA TYR A 57 5.32 -23.58 -8.71
C TYR A 57 3.95 -23.01 -8.31
N ARG A 58 2.90 -23.85 -8.25
CA ARG A 58 1.56 -23.40 -7.86
C ARG A 58 1.54 -22.84 -6.45
N GLU A 59 2.22 -23.51 -5.53
CA GLU A 59 2.31 -23.07 -4.15
C GLU A 59 3.08 -21.76 -4.02
N PHE A 60 4.23 -21.67 -4.70
CA PHE A 60 5.00 -20.43 -4.78
C PHE A 60 4.16 -19.27 -5.35
N HIS A 61 3.51 -19.48 -6.50
CA HIS A 61 2.69 -18.45 -7.15
C HIS A 61 1.54 -17.99 -6.23
N ARG A 62 0.84 -18.94 -5.61
CA ARG A 62 -0.24 -18.65 -4.65
C ARG A 62 0.26 -17.82 -3.47
N GLN A 63 1.38 -18.19 -2.86
CA GLN A 63 1.94 -17.49 -1.71
C GLN A 63 2.44 -16.10 -2.09
N THR A 64 3.17 -15.98 -3.20
CA THR A 64 3.62 -14.68 -3.72
C THR A 64 2.43 -13.78 -4.03
N TRP A 65 1.39 -14.29 -4.70
CA TRP A 65 0.18 -13.54 -4.97
C TRP A 65 -0.45 -13.01 -3.68
N SER A 66 -0.70 -13.88 -2.69
CA SER A 66 -1.27 -13.49 -1.41
C SER A 66 -0.46 -12.39 -0.74
N ASN A 67 0.86 -12.58 -0.62
CA ASN A 67 1.75 -11.61 0.02
C ASN A 67 1.71 -10.24 -0.67
N LEU A 68 1.64 -10.21 -2.00
CA LEU A 68 1.55 -8.95 -2.74
C LEU A 68 0.17 -8.29 -2.57
N GLN A 69 -0.92 -9.06 -2.47
CA GLN A 69 -2.24 -8.51 -2.17
C GLN A 69 -2.30 -7.92 -0.75
N ASP A 70 -1.69 -8.61 0.23
CA ASP A 70 -1.62 -8.15 1.61
C ASP A 70 -0.82 -6.84 1.70
N LEU A 71 0.37 -6.80 1.09
CA LEU A 71 1.18 -5.57 1.03
C LEU A 71 0.45 -4.42 0.32
N ARG A 72 -0.35 -4.73 -0.71
CA ARG A 72 -1.17 -3.72 -1.39
C ARG A 72 -2.20 -3.12 -0.44
N ALA A 73 -2.91 -3.97 0.31
CA ALA A 73 -3.89 -3.53 1.28
C ALA A 73 -3.25 -2.69 2.39
N ASP A 74 -2.08 -3.10 2.87
CA ASP A 74 -1.31 -2.36 3.88
C ASP A 74 -0.90 -0.97 3.39
N LEU A 75 -0.34 -0.86 2.17
CA LEU A 75 0.04 0.43 1.59
C LEU A 75 -1.16 1.34 1.37
N ALA A 76 -2.28 0.81 0.85
CA ALA A 76 -3.51 1.57 0.70
C ALA A 76 -4.06 2.06 2.06
N GLY A 77 -3.98 1.22 3.09
CA GLY A 77 -4.36 1.58 4.46
C GLY A 77 -3.47 2.65 5.07
N ILE A 78 -2.16 2.60 4.82
CA ILE A 78 -1.20 3.64 5.21
C ILE A 78 -1.57 4.98 4.56
N ILE A 79 -1.76 4.99 3.24
CA ILE A 79 -2.14 6.21 2.49
C ILE A 79 -3.43 6.80 3.04
N ALA A 80 -4.47 5.99 3.22
CA ALA A 80 -5.75 6.44 3.78
C ALA A 80 -5.60 6.99 5.21
N THR A 81 -4.74 6.39 6.02
CA THR A 81 -4.45 6.88 7.38
C THR A 81 -3.75 8.24 7.34
N LEU A 82 -2.79 8.43 6.45
CA LEU A 82 -2.07 9.70 6.28
C LEU A 82 -3.03 10.80 5.81
N ASP A 83 -3.86 10.50 4.82
CA ASP A 83 -4.89 11.42 4.32
C ASP A 83 -5.85 11.85 5.45
N GLY A 84 -6.31 10.89 6.26
CA GLY A 84 -7.19 11.18 7.39
C GLY A 84 -6.50 11.88 8.58
N VAL A 85 -5.17 11.80 8.71
CA VAL A 85 -4.43 12.63 9.69
C VAL A 85 -4.30 14.06 9.17
N ALA A 86 -3.99 14.24 7.89
CA ALA A 86 -3.85 15.56 7.27
C ALA A 86 -5.17 16.34 7.30
N GLU A 87 -6.30 15.69 6.98
CA GLU A 87 -7.63 16.31 7.04
C GLU A 87 -7.98 16.81 8.45
N ARG A 88 -7.79 15.96 9.47
CA ARG A 88 -8.04 16.34 10.87
C ARG A 88 -7.14 17.46 11.38
N ALA A 89 -5.91 17.56 10.87
CA ALA A 89 -5.02 18.66 11.23
C ALA A 89 -5.57 20.00 10.72
N VAL A 90 -6.07 20.05 9.48
CA VAL A 90 -6.70 21.25 8.92
C VAL A 90 -7.96 21.63 9.70
N GLU A 91 -8.83 20.67 10.00
CA GLU A 91 -10.05 20.93 10.80
C GLU A 91 -9.73 21.51 12.19
N THR A 92 -8.69 20.98 12.84
CA THR A 92 -8.28 21.43 14.18
C THR A 92 -7.73 22.86 14.15
N ASP A 93 -6.96 23.20 13.12
CA ASP A 93 -6.41 24.55 12.95
C ASP A 93 -7.52 25.57 12.67
N ASP A 94 -8.50 25.23 11.84
CA ASP A 94 -9.67 26.07 11.53
C ASP A 94 -10.54 26.30 12.78
N GLU A 95 -10.83 25.24 13.55
CA GLU A 95 -11.58 25.36 14.82
C GLU A 95 -10.84 26.25 15.84
N SER A 96 -9.52 26.10 15.93
CA SER A 96 -8.67 26.90 16.82
C SER A 96 -8.68 28.37 16.41
N ALA A 97 -8.55 28.68 15.12
CA ALA A 97 -8.60 30.04 14.59
C ALA A 97 -9.97 30.71 14.85
N LEU A 98 -11.07 29.97 14.66
CA LEU A 98 -12.43 30.45 14.95
C LEU A 98 -12.63 30.73 16.44
N HIS A 99 -12.10 29.88 17.32
CA HIS A 99 -12.19 30.09 18.76
C HIS A 99 -11.40 31.33 19.21
N MET A 100 -10.20 31.55 18.66
CA MET A 100 -9.41 32.75 18.95
C MET A 100 -10.13 34.02 18.52
N SER A 101 -10.66 34.05 17.28
CA SER A 101 -11.42 35.19 16.76
C SER A 101 -12.65 35.52 17.61
N ARG A 102 -13.32 34.52 18.20
CA ARG A 102 -14.49 34.73 19.06
C ARG A 102 -14.13 35.20 20.48
N SER A 103 -12.90 34.96 20.94
CA SER A 103 -12.43 35.36 22.26
C SER A 103 -11.84 36.77 22.33
N GLU A 104 -11.61 37.40 21.18
CA GLU A 104 -11.07 38.76 21.04
C GLU A 104 -12.16 39.85 20.91
N ASP A 105 -13.43 39.47 20.80
CA ASP A 105 -14.64 40.33 20.86
C ASP A 105 -15.29 40.31 22.26
#